data_AF-A0AAN9GCD6-F1
#
_entry.id   AF-A0AAN9GCD6-F1
#
_cell.length_a   1.000
_cell.length_b   1.000
_cell.length_c   1.000
_cell.angle_alpha   90.00
_cell.angle_beta   90.00
_cell.angle_gamma   90.00
#
_symmetry.space_group_name_H-M   'P 1'
#
loop_
_entity.id
_entity.type
_entity.pdbx_description
1 polymer ?
#
loop_
_entity_poly.entity_id
_entity_poly.type
_entity_poly.pdbx_seq_one_letter_code
_entity_poly.pdbx_strand_id
1 'polypeptide(L)'
;MESPAGKRKALTLEQRVAALKKLDSSQSCRDVAKEMGCGKSQIARIKSEKEDVMKEWESGARSDQKTVKRRKTQYEDLNNVVWEWFCTARSKNLPVSGPLIQEKALILGMEMGQDEFMASNGWLESWQRRLNTIQFNLILF
;
A
#
# COMPACT_ATOMS: atom_id res chain seq x y z
N MET A 1 -26.33 12.82 -22.33
CA MET A 1 -26.39 12.95 -20.86
C MET A 1 -24.99 12.74 -20.33
N GLU A 2 -24.20 13.82 -20.26
CA GLU A 2 -22.87 13.80 -19.65
C GLU A 2 -23.03 13.81 -18.13
N SER A 3 -22.54 12.76 -17.46
CA SER A 3 -22.42 12.78 -16.00
C SER A 3 -21.24 13.67 -15.63
N PRO A 4 -21.40 14.63 -14.71
CA PRO A 4 -20.32 15.54 -14.31
C PRO A 4 -19.15 14.73 -13.72
N ALA A 5 -17.92 15.17 -13.96
CA ALA A 5 -16.70 14.57 -13.44
C ALA A 5 -16.64 14.74 -11.90
N GLY A 6 -17.44 13.96 -11.18
CA GLY A 6 -17.46 13.89 -9.72
C GLY A 6 -16.18 13.25 -9.18
N LYS A 7 -15.77 13.66 -7.98
CA LYS A 7 -14.63 13.07 -7.26
C LYS A 7 -14.74 11.53 -7.28
N ARG A 8 -13.67 10.85 -7.70
CA ARG A 8 -13.64 9.37 -7.79
C ARG A 8 -14.02 8.75 -6.44
N LYS A 9 -15.03 7.89 -6.43
CA LYS A 9 -15.44 7.11 -5.25
C LYS A 9 -14.37 6.05 -4.94
N ALA A 10 -13.58 6.27 -3.90
CA ALA A 10 -12.70 5.24 -3.35
C ALA A 10 -13.53 4.16 -2.64
N LEU A 11 -13.34 2.90 -3.05
CA LEU A 11 -13.99 1.74 -2.45
C LEU A 11 -13.16 1.20 -1.27
N THR A 12 -13.85 0.64 -0.28
CA THR A 12 -13.23 -0.09 0.83
C THR A 12 -12.78 -1.48 0.39
N LEU A 13 -11.92 -2.11 1.20
CA LEU A 13 -11.49 -3.49 0.94
C LEU A 13 -12.68 -4.45 0.85
N GLU A 14 -13.64 -4.32 1.75
CA GLU A 14 -14.90 -5.09 1.72
C GLU A 14 -15.67 -4.88 0.41
N GLN A 15 -15.81 -3.63 -0.04
CA GLN A 15 -16.52 -3.31 -1.29
C GLN A 15 -15.81 -3.88 -2.52
N ARG A 16 -14.46 -3.96 -2.51
CA ARG A 16 -13.69 -4.59 -3.59
C ARG A 16 -13.90 -6.10 -3.60
N VAL A 17 -13.89 -6.76 -2.45
CA VAL A 17 -14.18 -8.20 -2.33
C VAL A 17 -15.62 -8.50 -2.74
N ALA A 18 -16.59 -7.69 -2.33
CA ALA A 18 -17.98 -7.83 -2.75
C ALA A 18 -18.13 -7.66 -4.27
N ALA A 19 -17.41 -6.71 -4.88
CA ALA A 19 -17.39 -6.57 -6.33
C ALA A 19 -16.82 -7.80 -7.03
N LEU A 20 -15.75 -8.42 -6.51
CA LEU A 20 -15.18 -9.65 -7.05
C LEU A 20 -16.16 -10.83 -6.97
N LYS A 21 -16.83 -11.02 -5.83
CA LYS A 21 -17.86 -12.06 -5.65
C LYS A 21 -18.99 -11.92 -6.68
N LYS A 22 -19.43 -10.69 -6.96
CA LYS A 22 -20.47 -10.41 -7.97
C LYS A 22 -20.00 -10.64 -9.41
N LEU A 23 -18.73 -10.36 -9.70
CA LEU A 23 -18.14 -10.66 -10.99
C LEU A 23 -17.98 -12.17 -11.22
N ASP A 24 -17.69 -12.93 -10.16
CA ASP A 24 -17.62 -14.40 -10.21
C ASP A 24 -19.03 -15.01 -10.39
N SER A 25 -20.09 -14.36 -9.89
CA SER A 25 -21.50 -14.75 -10.14
C SER A 25 -22.06 -14.29 -11.50
N SER A 26 -21.21 -14.16 -12.53
CA SER A 26 -21.56 -13.79 -13.92
C SER A 26 -22.12 -12.37 -14.15
N GLN A 27 -22.00 -11.42 -13.21
CA GLN A 27 -22.40 -10.04 -13.49
C GLN A 27 -21.37 -9.31 -14.35
N SER A 28 -21.85 -8.39 -15.21
CA SER A 28 -20.95 -7.58 -16.02
C SER A 28 -20.28 -6.48 -15.18
N CYS A 29 -19.08 -6.04 -15.57
CA CYS A 29 -18.41 -4.91 -14.91
C CYS A 29 -19.24 -3.62 -14.91
N ARG A 30 -20.18 -3.47 -15.86
CA ARG A 30 -21.07 -2.30 -15.96
C ARG A 30 -22.14 -2.32 -14.88
N ASP A 31 -22.72 -3.49 -14.62
CA ASP A 31 -23.81 -3.64 -13.64
C ASP A 31 -23.26 -3.48 -12.22
N VAL A 32 -22.12 -4.15 -11.94
CA VAL A 32 -21.41 -4.01 -10.66
C VAL A 32 -20.97 -2.55 -10.43
N ALA A 33 -20.52 -1.84 -11.47
CA ALA A 33 -20.16 -0.43 -11.36
C ALA A 33 -21.35 0.46 -10.99
N LYS A 34 -22.51 0.22 -11.62
CA LYS A 34 -23.75 0.95 -11.34
C LYS A 34 -24.23 0.71 -9.92
N GLU A 35 -24.25 -0.54 -9.47
CA GLU A 35 -24.67 -0.90 -8.12
C GLU A 35 -23.73 -0.33 -7.05
N MET A 36 -22.42 -0.38 -7.30
CA MET A 36 -21.41 0.17 -6.39
C MET A 36 -21.26 1.69 -6.50
N GLY A 37 -21.97 2.35 -7.42
CA GLY A 37 -21.86 3.80 -7.67
C GLY A 37 -20.44 4.26 -8.00
N CYS A 38 -19.72 3.50 -8.82
CA CYS A 38 -18.34 3.80 -9.21
C CYS A 38 -18.12 3.67 -10.72
N GLY A 39 -16.93 4.05 -11.21
CA GLY A 39 -16.62 3.96 -12.64
C GLY A 39 -16.38 2.53 -13.12
N LYS A 40 -16.82 2.19 -14.35
CA LYS A 40 -16.55 0.89 -14.99
C LYS A 40 -15.05 0.53 -14.98
N SER A 41 -14.19 1.52 -15.24
CA SER A 41 -12.72 1.34 -15.22
C SER A 41 -12.19 0.94 -13.85
N GLN A 42 -12.84 1.38 -12.77
CA GLN A 42 -12.49 1.00 -11.40
C GLN A 42 -12.82 -0.48 -11.14
N ILE A 43 -14.00 -0.95 -11.56
CA ILE A 43 -14.38 -2.37 -11.44
C ILE A 43 -13.47 -3.26 -12.32
N ALA A 44 -13.16 -2.84 -13.55
CA ALA A 44 -12.25 -3.58 -14.42
C ALA A 44 -10.85 -3.72 -13.79
N ARG A 45 -10.36 -2.65 -13.16
CA ARG A 45 -9.09 -2.67 -12.42
C ARG A 45 -9.15 -3.58 -11.20
N ILE A 46 -10.25 -3.57 -10.44
CA ILE A 46 -10.46 -4.49 -9.31
C ILE A 46 -10.42 -5.94 -9.79
N LYS A 47 -11.05 -6.24 -10.94
CA LYS A 47 -11.02 -7.57 -11.56
C LYS A 47 -9.60 -8.00 -11.93
N SER A 48 -8.78 -7.13 -12.51
CA SER A 48 -7.38 -7.46 -12.84
C SER A 48 -6.49 -7.61 -11.61
N GLU A 49 -6.83 -6.94 -10.51
CA GLU A 49 -6.10 -6.98 -9.23
C GLU A 49 -6.70 -8.00 -8.24
N LYS A 50 -7.45 -9.01 -8.73
CA LYS A 50 -8.20 -9.97 -7.89
C LYS A 50 -7.32 -10.64 -6.82
N GLU A 51 -6.14 -11.12 -7.20
CA GLU A 51 -5.22 -11.80 -6.29
C GLU A 51 -4.72 -10.88 -5.18
N ASP A 52 -4.32 -9.65 -5.50
CA ASP A 52 -3.85 -8.67 -4.52
C ASP A 52 -4.95 -8.32 -3.52
N VAL A 53 -6.19 -8.14 -4.00
CA VAL A 53 -7.35 -7.83 -3.15
C VAL A 53 -7.70 -8.99 -2.21
N MET A 54 -7.62 -10.23 -2.70
CA MET A 54 -7.88 -11.41 -1.87
C MET A 54 -6.78 -11.64 -0.83
N LYS A 55 -5.50 -11.46 -1.21
CA LYS A 55 -4.37 -11.49 -0.27
C LYS A 55 -4.50 -10.44 0.83
N GLU A 56 -4.91 -9.23 0.48
CA GLU A 56 -5.17 -8.15 1.45
C GLU A 56 -6.35 -8.48 2.37
N TRP A 57 -7.38 -9.15 1.86
CA TRP A 57 -8.51 -9.62 2.66
C TRP A 57 -8.12 -10.73 3.65
N GLU A 58 -7.33 -11.71 3.19
CA GLU A 58 -6.88 -12.85 3.99
C GLU A 58 -5.86 -12.48 5.07
N SER A 59 -5.12 -11.39 4.89
CA SER A 59 -4.16 -10.90 5.90
C SER A 59 -4.82 -10.29 7.14
N GLY A 60 -6.14 -10.18 7.17
CA GLY A 60 -6.90 -9.57 8.28
C GLY A 60 -6.86 -8.05 8.28
N ALA A 61 -6.56 -7.42 7.14
CA ALA A 61 -6.62 -5.97 7.00
C ALA A 61 -8.02 -5.42 7.32
N ARG A 62 -8.07 -4.17 7.81
CA ARG A 62 -9.32 -3.49 8.15
C ARG A 62 -10.26 -3.40 6.94
N SER A 63 -11.37 -4.10 7.01
CA SER A 63 -12.35 -4.23 5.92
C SER A 63 -13.04 -2.90 5.56
N ASP A 64 -13.21 -2.02 6.55
CA ASP A 64 -13.86 -0.71 6.47
C ASP A 64 -12.96 0.39 5.89
N GLN A 65 -11.66 0.15 5.79
CA GLN A 65 -10.70 1.13 5.32
C GLN A 65 -10.78 1.27 3.80
N LYS A 66 -10.79 2.53 3.31
CA LYS A 66 -10.62 2.83 1.89
C LYS A 66 -9.26 2.29 1.43
N THR A 67 -9.26 1.44 0.40
CA THR A 67 -8.01 0.87 -0.12
C THR A 67 -7.22 1.96 -0.83
N VAL A 68 -6.13 2.41 -0.21
CA VAL A 68 -5.18 3.34 -0.84
C VAL A 68 -4.10 2.49 -1.48
N LYS A 69 -4.14 2.36 -2.82
CA LYS A 69 -3.06 1.66 -3.53
C LYS A 69 -1.77 2.45 -3.34
N ARG A 70 -0.83 1.90 -2.59
CA ARG A 70 0.46 2.52 -2.36
C ARG A 70 1.22 2.56 -3.68
N ARG A 71 1.80 3.72 -3.99
CA ARG A 71 2.72 3.80 -5.14
C ARG A 71 3.96 2.99 -4.79
N LYS A 72 4.19 1.92 -5.54
CA LYS A 72 5.46 1.21 -5.52
C LYS A 72 6.56 2.21 -5.88
N THR A 73 7.63 2.23 -5.10
CA THR A 73 8.81 3.03 -5.43
C THR A 73 9.77 2.20 -6.25
N GLN A 74 10.68 2.84 -6.97
CA GLN A 74 11.77 2.13 -7.65
C GLN A 74 12.70 1.40 -6.65
N TYR A 75 12.70 1.85 -5.38
CA TYR A 75 13.53 1.31 -4.30
C TYR A 75 12.72 0.44 -3.31
N GLU A 76 11.69 -0.28 -3.78
CA GLU A 76 10.81 -1.05 -2.87
C GLU A 76 11.58 -2.14 -2.11
N ASP A 77 12.46 -2.87 -2.79
CA ASP A 77 13.28 -3.92 -2.15
C ASP A 77 14.23 -3.33 -1.11
N LEU A 78 14.89 -2.22 -1.43
CA LEU A 78 15.73 -1.48 -0.47
C LEU A 78 14.92 -1.02 0.74
N ASN A 79 13.71 -0.46 0.53
CA ASN A 79 12.85 -0.04 1.63
C ASN A 79 12.50 -1.19 2.57
N ASN A 80 12.30 -2.41 2.03
CA ASN A 80 12.00 -3.61 2.80
C ASN A 80 13.20 -4.05 3.64
N VAL A 81 14.41 -4.08 3.06
CA VAL A 81 15.64 -4.44 3.79
C VAL A 81 15.95 -3.43 4.90
N VAL A 82 15.77 -2.12 4.64
CA VAL A 82 15.92 -1.08 5.67
C VAL A 82 14.90 -1.27 6.79
N TRP A 83 13.68 -1.69 6.47
CA TRP A 83 12.65 -1.99 7.47
C TRP A 83 13.00 -3.20 8.34
N GLU A 84 13.46 -4.31 7.74
CA GLU A 84 13.88 -5.50 8.49
C GLU A 84 15.04 -5.19 9.45
N TRP A 85 16.01 -4.40 8.99
CA TRP A 85 17.08 -3.91 9.85
C TRP A 85 16.54 -3.04 10.99
N PHE A 86 15.62 -2.11 10.70
CA PHE A 86 15.02 -1.25 11.71
C PHE A 86 14.29 -2.06 12.79
N CYS A 87 13.49 -3.06 12.41
CA CYS A 87 12.83 -3.98 13.34
C CYS A 87 13.84 -4.70 14.23
N THR A 88 14.93 -5.19 13.64
CA THR A 88 16.01 -5.88 14.37
C THR A 88 16.72 -4.96 15.34
N ALA A 89 16.94 -3.69 14.98
CA ALA A 89 17.54 -2.71 15.87
C ALA A 89 16.60 -2.37 17.05
N ARG A 90 15.31 -2.20 16.76
CA ARG A 90 14.28 -1.92 17.77
C ARG A 90 14.04 -3.09 18.72
N SER A 91 14.06 -4.34 18.24
CA SER A 91 13.95 -5.53 19.10
C SER A 91 15.12 -5.67 20.07
N LYS A 92 16.28 -5.10 19.72
CA LYS A 92 17.46 -4.98 20.60
C LYS A 92 17.45 -3.73 21.48
N ASN A 93 16.34 -3.00 21.53
CA ASN A 93 16.19 -1.73 22.26
C ASN A 93 17.23 -0.65 21.88
N LEU A 94 17.76 -0.69 20.66
CA LEU A 94 18.70 0.33 20.20
C LEU A 94 17.94 1.61 19.86
N PRO A 95 18.47 2.79 20.25
CA PRO A 95 17.94 4.06 19.79
C PRO A 95 18.27 4.22 18.30
N VAL A 96 17.24 4.39 17.48
CA VAL A 96 17.40 4.57 16.02
C VAL A 96 16.89 5.96 15.65
N SER A 97 17.80 6.82 15.18
CA SER A 97 17.50 8.18 14.73
C SER A 97 17.27 8.23 13.22
N GLY A 98 16.66 9.32 12.74
CA GLY A 98 16.48 9.59 11.30
C GLY A 98 17.80 9.53 10.50
N PRO A 99 18.85 10.25 10.92
CA PRO A 99 20.16 10.18 10.28
C PRO A 99 20.75 8.77 10.22
N LEU A 100 20.58 7.98 11.29
CA LEU A 100 21.06 6.59 11.32
C LEU A 100 20.32 5.70 10.31
N ILE A 101 19.01 5.93 10.13
CA ILE A 101 18.22 5.23 9.10
C ILE A 101 18.73 5.61 7.71
N GLN A 102 19.00 6.89 7.46
CA GLN A 102 19.50 7.36 6.17
C GLN A 102 20.87 6.76 5.86
N GLU A 103 21.81 6.79 6.82
CA GLU A 103 23.13 6.18 6.68
C GLU A 103 23.02 4.69 6.37
N LYS A 104 22.20 3.96 7.13
CA LYS A 104 22.01 2.53 6.88
C LYS A 104 21.40 2.25 5.51
N ALA A 105 20.45 3.08 5.07
CA ALA A 105 19.82 2.94 3.77
C ALA A 105 20.78 3.22 2.60
N LEU A 106 21.76 4.13 2.77
CA LEU A 106 22.82 4.32 1.79
C LEU A 106 23.72 3.09 1.69
N ILE A 107 24.14 2.52 2.82
CA ILE A 107 24.98 1.31 2.86
C ILE A 107 24.26 0.14 2.17
N LEU A 108 23.01 -0.11 2.56
CA LEU A 108 22.19 -1.16 1.96
C LEU A 108 21.91 -0.88 0.47
N GLY A 109 21.73 0.39 0.10
CA GLY A 109 21.57 0.80 -1.30
C GLY A 109 22.79 0.41 -2.13
N MET A 110 24.00 0.72 -1.67
CA MET A 110 25.25 0.34 -2.33
C MET A 110 25.40 -1.19 -2.42
N GLU A 111 25.13 -1.93 -1.33
CA GLU A 111 25.18 -3.40 -1.32
C GLU A 111 24.20 -4.03 -2.33
N MET A 112 23.09 -3.34 -2.64
CA MET A 112 22.08 -3.75 -3.60
C MET A 112 22.29 -3.17 -5.02
N GLY A 113 23.40 -2.48 -5.27
CA GLY A 113 23.70 -1.85 -6.56
C GLY A 113 22.77 -0.67 -6.91
N GLN A 114 22.22 0.00 -5.89
CA GLN A 114 21.39 1.20 -6.01
C GLN A 114 22.22 2.46 -5.74
N ASP A 115 23.29 2.66 -6.51
CA ASP A 115 24.29 3.71 -6.26
C ASP A 115 23.73 5.14 -6.37
N GLU A 116 22.63 5.32 -7.11
CA GLU A 116 21.92 6.59 -7.27
C GLU A 116 20.98 6.91 -6.09
N PHE A 117 20.86 6.03 -5.11
CA PHE A 117 19.99 6.23 -3.96
C PHE A 117 20.59 7.26 -2.98
N MET A 118 19.85 8.35 -2.73
CA MET A 118 20.36 9.51 -1.96
C MET A 118 19.86 9.61 -0.52
N ALA A 119 19.04 8.65 -0.05
CA ALA A 119 18.45 8.66 1.30
C ALA A 119 17.93 10.04 1.77
N SER A 120 17.31 10.82 0.89
CA SER A 120 16.94 12.21 1.18
C SER A 120 15.94 12.34 2.33
N ASN A 121 15.80 13.54 2.90
CA ASN A 121 14.79 13.81 3.93
C ASN A 121 13.37 13.47 3.45
N GLY A 122 13.06 13.78 2.18
CA GLY A 122 11.78 13.41 1.57
C GLY A 122 11.58 11.89 1.45
N TRP A 123 12.65 11.13 1.17
CA TRP A 123 12.59 9.67 1.23
C TRP A 123 12.34 9.18 2.66
N LEU A 124 13.07 9.68 3.66
CA LEU A 124 12.92 9.27 5.06
C LEU A 124 11.49 9.53 5.57
N GLU A 125 10.93 10.71 5.32
CA GLU A 125 9.54 11.03 5.68
C GLU A 125 8.53 10.11 4.98
N SER A 126 8.76 9.80 3.71
CA SER A 126 7.92 8.87 2.94
C SER A 126 8.00 7.46 3.50
N TRP A 127 9.20 6.98 3.81
CA TRP A 127 9.46 5.68 4.41
C TRP A 127 8.81 5.57 5.79
N GLN A 128 9.04 6.52 6.70
CA GLN A 128 8.40 6.59 8.02
C GLN A 128 6.87 6.62 7.94
N ARG A 129 6.30 7.43 7.02
CA ARG A 129 4.85 7.48 6.82
C ARG A 129 4.29 6.13 6.36
N ARG A 130 5.01 5.40 5.50
CA ARG A 130 4.63 4.04 5.09
C ARG A 130 4.65 3.09 6.28
N LEU A 131 5.65 3.19 7.16
CA LEU A 131 5.77 2.38 8.36
C LEU A 131 4.68 2.70 9.37
N ASN A 132 4.42 3.95 9.69
CA ASN A 132 3.33 4.34 10.58
C ASN A 132 1.99 3.83 10.02
N THR A 133 1.76 3.92 8.71
CA THR A 133 0.54 3.36 8.09
C THR A 133 0.51 1.82 8.12
N ILE A 134 1.64 1.13 8.24
CA ILE A 134 1.72 -0.35 8.44
C ILE A 134 1.55 -0.71 9.93
N GLN A 135 2.06 0.12 10.83
CA GLN A 135 2.21 -0.14 12.26
C GLN A 135 1.15 0.55 13.14
N PHE A 136 0.26 1.40 12.61
CA PHE A 136 -0.85 1.97 13.41
C PHE A 136 -1.87 0.92 13.90
N ASN A 137 -1.61 -0.37 13.66
CA ASN A 137 -2.31 -1.50 14.30
C ASN A 137 -1.48 -2.24 15.37
N LEU A 138 -0.20 -1.92 15.59
CA LEU A 138 0.61 -2.50 16.66
C LEU A 138 1.62 -1.47 17.16
N ILE A 139 1.58 -1.19 18.47
CA ILE A 139 2.49 -0.34 19.25
C ILE A 139 2.00 1.12 19.39
N LEU A 140 1.01 1.28 20.27
CA LEU A 140 0.94 2.42 21.17
C LEU A 140 2.06 2.28 22.20
N PHE A 141 2.89 3.32 22.34
CA PHE A 141 3.50 3.70 23.61
C PHE A 141 3.23 5.19 23.81
#